data_AF-A0A453F1S6-F1
#
_entry.id   AF-A0A453F1S6-F1
#
_cell.length_a   1.000
_cell.length_b   1.000
_cell.length_c   1.000
_cell.angle_alpha   90.00
_cell.angle_beta   90.00
_cell.angle_gamma   90.00
#
_symmetry.space_group_name_H-M   'P 1'
#
loop_
_entity.id
_entity.type
_entity.pdbx_description
1 polymer ?
#
loop_
_entity_poly.entity_id
_entity_poly.type
_entity_poly.pdbx_seq_one_letter_code
_entity_poly.pdbx_strand_id
1 'polypeptide(L)'
;MIEKARRHFTQARHLHESDPADWEKLQDVEMHLGRSTDARKIGDWKSALREADAAIAAGADSSQLLRALRSEALLRLHKLEEADSTLTSLLKLDKSLLSWTAAKLSGMLVESYVHIVRAQVDMALGRFDAAVAAAENARLIDPGNAEVGMILNNVRLVARARAQGNELFKAAKFSDASIAYGEGLKYDPSNPVLHCNRAACWWKLDRWEKAVDDCNEALRIQPTYTKALLRRAMSYSKLERWADCVRDYEVLRKELPADTEVAEALFHAQVALKTTRGEDVSNMKFGGEVEMVTSVEQLYAATRSPGVSVVYFMSSVNQQCIQITPAVDSLCSECPSMNFLKVNVEDSPTVAKAENVRIVPTFKIYKDGARVKEMICPTLHVLRYSVRHYAVSSS
;
A
#
# COMPACT_ATOMS: atom_id res chain seq x y z
N MET A 1 -33.22 13.22 -7.26
CA MET A 1 -33.07 13.56 -8.69
C MET A 1 -33.93 12.70 -9.60
N ILE A 2 -33.87 11.36 -9.53
CA ILE A 2 -34.65 10.47 -10.42
C ILE A 2 -36.17 10.67 -10.27
N GLU A 3 -36.72 10.77 -9.06
CA GLU A 3 -38.16 11.08 -8.88
C GLU A 3 -38.56 12.47 -9.39
N LYS A 4 -37.67 13.47 -9.27
CA LYS A 4 -37.90 14.81 -9.81
C LYS A 4 -37.86 14.77 -11.33
N ALA A 5 -36.86 14.11 -11.91
CA ALA A 5 -36.75 13.87 -13.35
C ALA A 5 -38.02 13.16 -13.85
N ARG A 6 -38.43 12.05 -13.21
CA ARG A 6 -39.68 11.36 -13.52
C ARG A 6 -40.89 12.29 -13.46
N ARG A 7 -41.05 13.10 -12.41
CA ARG A 7 -42.16 14.07 -12.30
C ARG A 7 -42.12 15.12 -13.41
N HIS A 8 -40.94 15.67 -13.69
CA HIS A 8 -40.73 16.65 -14.77
C HIS A 8 -41.05 16.06 -16.14
N PHE A 9 -40.57 14.85 -16.44
CA PHE A 9 -40.87 14.17 -17.69
C PHE A 9 -42.34 13.74 -17.79
N THR A 10 -42.97 13.34 -16.68
CA THR A 10 -44.41 13.02 -16.66
C THR A 10 -45.27 14.27 -16.93
N GLN A 11 -44.87 15.43 -16.38
CA GLN A 11 -45.50 16.72 -16.67
C GLN A 11 -45.20 17.21 -18.10
N ALA A 12 -43.96 17.04 -18.59
CA ALA A 12 -43.56 17.40 -19.96
C ALA A 12 -44.24 16.52 -21.02
N ARG A 13 -44.57 15.26 -20.69
CA ARG A 13 -45.38 14.38 -21.54
C ARG A 13 -46.80 14.90 -21.75
N HIS A 14 -47.37 15.59 -20.76
CA HIS A 14 -48.65 16.30 -20.91
C HIS A 14 -48.53 17.58 -21.75
N LEU A 15 -47.30 18.09 -21.94
CA LEU A 15 -47.00 19.32 -22.68
C LEU A 15 -46.31 19.06 -24.04
N HIS A 16 -46.18 17.80 -24.48
CA HIS A 16 -45.54 17.39 -25.76
C HIS A 16 -44.05 17.81 -25.95
N GLU A 17 -43.32 18.13 -24.88
CA GLU A 17 -41.96 18.71 -24.96
C GLU A 17 -40.79 17.76 -24.62
N SER A 18 -41.03 16.47 -24.32
CA SER A 18 -39.98 15.54 -23.88
C SER A 18 -39.49 14.59 -24.98
N ASP A 19 -38.16 14.54 -25.21
CA ASP A 19 -37.51 13.64 -26.16
C ASP A 19 -37.66 12.16 -25.72
N PRO A 20 -38.19 11.26 -26.56
CA PRO A 20 -38.27 9.83 -26.28
C PRO A 20 -36.96 9.19 -25.80
N ALA A 21 -35.81 9.66 -26.30
CA ALA A 21 -34.49 9.12 -25.93
C ALA A 21 -34.10 9.42 -24.47
N ASP A 22 -34.53 10.56 -23.92
CA ASP A 22 -34.25 10.91 -22.53
C ASP A 22 -35.14 10.13 -21.55
N TRP A 23 -36.35 9.75 -21.99
CA TRP A 23 -37.23 8.88 -21.23
C TRP A 23 -36.70 7.43 -21.15
N GLU A 24 -36.16 6.92 -22.26
CA GLU A 24 -35.51 5.60 -22.30
C GLU A 24 -34.33 5.54 -21.32
N LYS A 25 -33.44 6.55 -21.34
CA LYS A 25 -32.35 6.66 -20.36
C LYS A 25 -32.83 6.71 -18.92
N LEU A 26 -33.93 7.43 -18.65
CA LEU A 26 -34.50 7.48 -17.30
C LEU A 26 -34.99 6.11 -16.84
N GLN A 27 -35.69 5.37 -17.73
CA GLN A 27 -36.16 4.02 -17.44
C GLN A 27 -35.00 3.06 -17.18
N ASP A 28 -33.91 3.17 -17.97
CA ASP A 28 -32.70 2.38 -17.79
C ASP A 28 -32.04 2.65 -16.43
N VAL A 29 -31.90 3.93 -16.05
CA VAL A 29 -31.35 4.32 -14.74
C VAL A 29 -32.20 3.75 -13.60
N GLU A 30 -33.51 3.81 -13.70
CA GLU A 30 -34.43 3.29 -12.68
C GLU A 30 -34.39 1.78 -12.56
N MET A 31 -34.32 1.08 -13.70
CA MET A 31 -34.15 -0.37 -13.76
C MET A 31 -32.84 -0.78 -13.08
N HIS A 32 -31.72 -0.16 -13.45
CA HIS A 32 -30.42 -0.45 -12.88
C HIS A 32 -30.34 -0.09 -11.39
N LEU A 33 -30.93 1.03 -10.96
CA LEU A 33 -31.05 1.37 -9.55
C LEU A 33 -31.82 0.29 -8.78
N GLY A 34 -32.99 -0.12 -9.27
CA GLY A 34 -33.78 -1.19 -8.64
C GLY A 34 -32.98 -2.47 -8.47
N ARG A 35 -32.35 -2.95 -9.54
CA ARG A 35 -31.48 -4.15 -9.52
C ARG A 35 -30.30 -4.01 -8.56
N SER A 36 -29.66 -2.83 -8.51
CA SER A 36 -28.57 -2.57 -7.57
C SER A 36 -29.04 -2.64 -6.11
N THR A 37 -30.22 -2.08 -5.82
CA THR A 37 -30.79 -2.14 -4.46
C THR A 37 -31.24 -3.53 -4.04
N ASP A 38 -31.72 -4.35 -4.98
CA ASP A 38 -32.08 -5.74 -4.70
C ASP A 38 -30.83 -6.61 -4.51
N ALA A 39 -29.80 -6.42 -5.34
CA ALA A 39 -28.51 -7.08 -5.20
C ALA A 39 -27.85 -6.74 -3.85
N ARG A 40 -27.94 -5.49 -3.40
CA ARG A 40 -27.53 -5.06 -2.04
C ARG A 40 -28.23 -5.87 -0.96
N LYS A 41 -29.56 -6.03 -1.02
CA LYS A 41 -30.34 -6.73 0.03
C LYS A 41 -29.92 -8.19 0.20
N ILE A 42 -29.58 -8.86 -0.90
CA ILE A 42 -29.15 -10.26 -0.90
C ILE A 42 -27.64 -10.43 -0.69
N GLY A 43 -26.88 -9.33 -0.62
CA GLY A 43 -25.43 -9.35 -0.45
C GLY A 43 -24.63 -9.71 -1.71
N ASP A 44 -25.23 -9.65 -2.90
CA ASP A 44 -24.51 -9.80 -4.17
C ASP A 44 -23.85 -8.46 -4.56
N TRP A 45 -22.71 -8.19 -3.93
CA TRP A 45 -21.97 -6.94 -4.12
C TRP A 45 -21.39 -6.79 -5.53
N LYS A 46 -21.14 -7.90 -6.25
CA LYS A 46 -20.64 -7.85 -7.63
C LYS A 46 -21.73 -7.33 -8.57
N SER A 47 -22.95 -7.87 -8.45
CA SER A 47 -24.09 -7.37 -9.21
C SER A 47 -24.47 -5.96 -8.76
N ALA A 48 -24.47 -5.67 -7.46
CA ALA A 48 -24.77 -4.33 -6.95
C ALA A 48 -23.84 -3.26 -7.55
N LEU A 49 -22.53 -3.55 -7.62
CA LEU A 49 -21.54 -2.69 -8.26
C LEU A 49 -21.80 -2.52 -9.76
N ARG A 50 -21.99 -3.64 -10.49
CA ARG A 50 -22.22 -3.61 -11.94
C ARG A 50 -23.44 -2.77 -12.30
N GLU A 51 -24.56 -2.98 -11.61
CA GLU A 51 -25.80 -2.24 -11.87
C GLU A 51 -25.68 -0.76 -11.46
N ALA A 52 -24.96 -0.45 -10.37
CA ALA A 52 -24.67 0.93 -10.00
C ALA A 52 -23.80 1.64 -11.07
N ASP A 53 -22.78 0.97 -11.59
CA ASP A 53 -21.93 1.49 -12.66
C ASP A 53 -22.71 1.68 -13.98
N ALA A 54 -23.61 0.76 -14.32
CA ALA A 54 -24.48 0.89 -15.48
C ALA A 54 -25.42 2.11 -15.36
N ALA A 55 -26.02 2.32 -14.19
CA ALA A 55 -26.86 3.50 -13.94
C ALA A 55 -26.04 4.81 -14.03
N ILE A 56 -24.81 4.82 -13.51
CA ILE A 56 -23.90 5.98 -13.63
C ILE A 56 -23.54 6.23 -15.10
N ALA A 57 -23.22 5.19 -15.87
CA ALA A 57 -22.90 5.27 -17.29
C ALA A 57 -24.09 5.75 -18.15
N ALA A 58 -25.32 5.43 -17.74
CA ALA A 58 -26.55 5.91 -18.35
C ALA A 58 -26.86 7.41 -18.05
N GLY A 59 -25.99 8.11 -17.32
CA GLY A 59 -26.08 9.55 -17.07
C GLY A 59 -26.51 9.94 -15.65
N ALA A 60 -26.57 9.00 -14.70
CA ALA A 60 -26.93 9.28 -13.31
C ALA A 60 -25.70 9.55 -12.39
N ASP A 61 -24.61 10.06 -12.96
CA ASP A 61 -23.34 10.30 -12.29
C ASP A 61 -23.42 11.28 -11.10
N SER A 62 -24.40 12.18 -11.11
CA SER A 62 -24.68 13.14 -10.03
C SER A 62 -25.48 12.53 -8.87
N SER A 63 -25.95 11.28 -8.98
CA SER A 63 -26.76 10.61 -7.97
C SER A 63 -25.95 10.21 -6.73
N GLN A 64 -26.19 10.87 -5.60
CA GLN A 64 -25.55 10.54 -4.32
C GLN A 64 -25.80 9.09 -3.89
N LEU A 65 -27.03 8.60 -4.11
CA LEU A 65 -27.42 7.24 -3.76
C LEU A 65 -26.62 6.19 -4.54
N LEU A 66 -26.50 6.35 -5.87
CA LEU A 66 -25.76 5.39 -6.71
C LEU A 66 -24.28 5.39 -6.38
N ARG A 67 -23.68 6.57 -6.11
CA ARG A 67 -22.28 6.66 -5.71
C ARG A 67 -22.03 6.06 -4.32
N ALA A 68 -22.97 6.21 -3.37
CA ALA A 68 -22.90 5.55 -2.08
C ALA A 68 -23.03 4.02 -2.19
N LEU A 69 -24.01 3.53 -2.98
CA LEU A 69 -24.17 2.10 -3.28
C LEU A 69 -22.93 1.50 -3.93
N ARG A 70 -22.37 2.20 -4.93
CA ARG A 70 -21.11 1.84 -5.57
C ARG A 70 -19.97 1.75 -4.54
N SER A 71 -19.81 2.75 -3.68
CA SER A 71 -18.76 2.77 -2.65
C SER A 71 -18.90 1.62 -1.65
N GLU A 72 -20.12 1.31 -1.20
CA GLU A 72 -20.35 0.18 -0.30
C GLU A 72 -20.06 -1.16 -0.98
N ALA A 73 -20.48 -1.33 -2.23
CA ALA A 73 -20.15 -2.54 -2.98
C ALA A 73 -18.64 -2.70 -3.16
N LEU A 74 -17.91 -1.62 -3.47
CA LEU A 74 -16.44 -1.62 -3.55
C LEU A 74 -15.80 -1.99 -2.21
N LEU A 75 -16.28 -1.44 -1.10
CA LEU A 75 -15.83 -1.78 0.25
C LEU A 75 -15.99 -3.29 0.52
N ARG A 76 -17.17 -3.85 0.23
CA ARG A 76 -17.48 -5.27 0.44
C ARG A 76 -16.71 -6.20 -0.50
N LEU A 77 -16.24 -5.68 -1.63
CA LEU A 77 -15.35 -6.36 -2.57
C LEU A 77 -13.86 -6.11 -2.29
N HIS A 78 -13.52 -5.53 -1.13
CA HIS A 78 -12.14 -5.26 -0.69
C HIS A 78 -11.36 -4.27 -1.58
N LYS A 79 -12.08 -3.38 -2.27
CA LYS A 79 -11.53 -2.29 -3.11
C LYS A 79 -11.60 -0.95 -2.38
N LEU A 80 -10.87 -0.84 -1.26
CA LEU A 80 -10.98 0.27 -0.30
C LEU A 80 -10.63 1.65 -0.90
N GLU A 81 -9.59 1.73 -1.72
CA GLU A 81 -9.13 2.99 -2.33
C GLU A 81 -10.15 3.53 -3.35
N GLU A 82 -10.73 2.65 -4.17
CA GLU A 82 -11.81 3.00 -5.09
C GLU A 82 -13.07 3.46 -4.32
N ALA A 83 -13.39 2.78 -3.21
CA ALA A 83 -14.52 3.15 -2.35
C ALA A 83 -14.34 4.55 -1.75
N ASP A 84 -13.15 4.87 -1.23
CA ASP A 84 -12.83 6.16 -0.62
C ASP A 84 -12.80 7.32 -1.62
N SER A 85 -12.20 7.08 -2.79
CA SER A 85 -12.15 8.09 -3.85
C SER A 85 -13.55 8.46 -4.36
N THR A 86 -14.43 7.47 -4.48
CA THR A 86 -15.84 7.67 -4.86
C THR A 86 -16.56 8.59 -3.87
N LEU A 87 -16.47 8.34 -2.56
CA LEU A 87 -17.12 9.18 -1.55
C LEU A 87 -16.48 10.56 -1.40
N THR A 88 -15.17 10.66 -1.59
CA THR A 88 -14.46 11.95 -1.48
C THR A 88 -14.82 12.87 -2.64
N SER A 89 -15.03 12.31 -3.84
CA SER A 89 -15.60 13.07 -4.96
C SER A 89 -17.02 13.58 -4.64
N LEU A 90 -17.85 12.75 -4.02
CA LEU A 90 -19.24 13.08 -3.69
C LEU A 90 -19.36 14.21 -2.65
N LEU A 91 -18.63 14.12 -1.53
CA LEU A 91 -18.71 15.14 -0.46
C LEU A 91 -18.11 16.50 -0.87
N LYS A 92 -17.26 16.54 -1.90
CA LYS A 92 -16.76 17.80 -2.49
C LYS A 92 -17.84 18.52 -3.30
N LEU A 93 -18.70 17.77 -4.01
CA LEU A 93 -19.87 18.31 -4.71
C LEU A 93 -20.95 18.81 -3.75
N ASP A 94 -21.06 18.18 -2.58
CA ASP A 94 -22.17 18.44 -1.64
C ASP A 94 -22.11 19.82 -0.96
N LYS A 95 -20.91 20.41 -0.82
CA LYS A 95 -20.76 21.78 -0.28
C LYS A 95 -21.45 22.85 -1.15
N SER A 96 -21.82 22.55 -2.40
CA SER A 96 -22.49 23.51 -3.29
C SER A 96 -23.99 23.21 -3.53
N LEU A 97 -24.50 22.05 -3.09
CA LEU A 97 -25.86 21.59 -3.42
C LEU A 97 -26.72 21.38 -2.17
N LEU A 98 -26.74 22.38 -1.29
CA LEU A 98 -27.74 22.46 -0.21
C LEU A 98 -29.14 22.72 -0.78
N SER A 99 -29.82 21.70 -1.33
CA SER A 99 -31.28 21.69 -1.43
C SER A 99 -31.91 20.36 -1.87
N TRP A 100 -32.64 19.74 -0.93
CA TRP A 100 -33.90 19.01 -1.11
C TRP A 100 -33.93 17.72 -1.97
N THR A 101 -34.04 16.58 -1.28
CA THR A 101 -35.29 15.79 -1.12
C THR A 101 -35.04 14.60 -0.20
N ALA A 102 -35.95 14.31 0.72
CA ALA A 102 -35.93 13.15 1.61
C ALA A 102 -36.20 11.83 0.86
N ALA A 103 -35.37 11.50 -0.12
CA ALA A 103 -35.40 10.20 -0.76
C ALA A 103 -34.99 9.14 0.27
N LYS A 104 -35.74 8.05 0.36
CA LYS A 104 -35.45 6.92 1.24
C LYS A 104 -35.00 5.71 0.41
N LEU A 105 -33.89 5.10 0.80
CA LEU A 105 -33.47 3.77 0.35
C LEU A 105 -33.80 2.76 1.45
N SER A 106 -34.67 1.79 1.19
CA SER A 106 -35.02 0.73 2.17
C SER A 106 -35.41 1.27 3.56
N GLY A 107 -36.02 2.46 3.62
CA GLY A 107 -36.40 3.13 4.87
C GLY A 107 -35.35 4.07 5.46
N MET A 108 -34.12 4.11 4.95
CA MET A 108 -33.04 5.03 5.36
C MET A 108 -32.97 6.26 4.47
N LEU A 109 -32.80 7.45 5.04
CA LEU A 109 -32.56 8.67 4.26
C LEU A 109 -31.23 8.57 3.48
N VAL A 110 -31.23 8.96 2.20
CA VAL A 110 -30.04 8.87 1.32
C VAL A 110 -28.83 9.60 1.92
N GLU A 111 -29.05 10.77 2.52
CA GLU A 111 -27.98 11.55 3.16
C GLU A 111 -27.40 10.80 4.38
N SER A 112 -28.25 10.21 5.22
CA SER A 112 -27.82 9.35 6.32
C SER A 112 -27.04 8.13 5.81
N TYR A 113 -27.52 7.52 4.73
CA TYR A 113 -26.87 6.38 4.09
C TYR A 113 -25.45 6.71 3.58
N VAL A 114 -25.25 7.87 2.92
CA VAL A 114 -23.92 8.33 2.51
C VAL A 114 -22.96 8.39 3.70
N HIS A 115 -23.41 8.94 4.82
CA HIS A 115 -22.62 9.03 6.05
C HIS A 115 -22.31 7.68 6.68
N ILE A 116 -23.24 6.72 6.61
CA ILE A 116 -23.01 5.34 7.06
C ILE A 116 -21.92 4.66 6.21
N VAL A 117 -22.01 4.75 4.88
CA VAL A 117 -20.98 4.15 4.01
C VAL A 117 -19.63 4.80 4.24
N ARG A 118 -19.60 6.13 4.42
CA ARG A 118 -18.38 6.86 4.82
C ARG A 118 -17.81 6.33 6.14
N ALA A 119 -18.63 6.14 7.16
CA ALA A 119 -18.19 5.59 8.44
C ALA A 119 -17.56 4.19 8.29
N GLN A 120 -18.16 3.32 7.47
CA GLN A 120 -17.64 1.97 7.23
C GLN A 120 -16.31 1.98 6.45
N VAL A 121 -16.18 2.84 5.43
CA VAL A 121 -14.94 3.01 4.68
C VAL A 121 -13.83 3.58 5.57
N ASP A 122 -14.13 4.62 6.34
CA ASP A 122 -13.20 5.20 7.32
C ASP A 122 -12.78 4.15 8.36
N MET A 123 -13.71 3.29 8.78
CA MET A 123 -13.40 2.19 9.68
C MET A 123 -12.40 1.20 9.10
N ALA A 124 -12.60 0.78 7.85
CA ALA A 124 -11.70 -0.14 7.15
C ALA A 124 -10.31 0.47 6.91
N LEU A 125 -10.25 1.78 6.62
CA LEU A 125 -9.00 2.53 6.42
C LEU A 125 -8.31 2.94 7.74
N GLY A 126 -8.91 2.62 8.88
CA GLY A 126 -8.35 2.92 10.19
C GLY A 126 -8.48 4.38 10.64
N ARG A 127 -9.41 5.14 10.05
CA ARG A 127 -9.77 6.51 10.43
C ARG A 127 -10.91 6.49 11.46
N PHE A 128 -10.68 5.87 12.61
CA PHE A 128 -11.72 5.56 13.62
C PHE A 128 -12.49 6.79 14.13
N ASP A 129 -11.81 7.90 14.40
CA ASP A 129 -12.48 9.11 14.90
C ASP A 129 -13.40 9.73 13.83
N ALA A 130 -12.92 9.76 12.58
CA ALA A 130 -13.74 10.20 11.43
C ALA A 130 -14.92 9.26 11.20
N ALA A 131 -14.73 7.95 11.37
CA ALA A 131 -15.79 6.97 11.25
C ALA A 131 -16.89 7.17 12.29
N VAL A 132 -16.53 7.40 13.56
CA VAL A 132 -17.49 7.71 14.64
C VAL A 132 -18.24 8.99 14.31
N ALA A 133 -17.54 10.06 13.93
CA ALA A 133 -18.18 11.33 13.56
C ALA A 133 -19.14 11.19 12.37
N ALA A 134 -18.78 10.43 11.35
CA ALA A 134 -19.64 10.15 10.20
C ALA A 134 -20.90 9.37 10.63
N ALA A 135 -20.76 8.34 11.47
CA ALA A 135 -21.91 7.58 11.96
C ALA A 135 -22.82 8.41 12.88
N GLU A 136 -22.26 9.35 13.65
CA GLU A 136 -23.03 10.30 14.46
C GLU A 136 -23.84 11.26 13.59
N ASN A 137 -23.24 11.81 12.53
CA ASN A 137 -23.95 12.63 11.55
C ASN A 137 -25.10 11.85 10.88
N ALA A 138 -24.87 10.59 10.49
CA ALA A 138 -25.92 9.73 9.95
C ALA A 138 -27.10 9.59 10.92
N ARG A 139 -26.83 9.45 12.22
CA ARG A 139 -27.86 9.34 13.27
C ARG A 139 -28.59 10.66 13.49
N LEU A 140 -27.93 11.81 13.37
CA LEU A 140 -28.58 13.12 13.46
C LEU A 140 -29.58 13.32 12.32
N ILE A 141 -29.23 12.86 11.12
CA ILE A 141 -30.08 12.96 9.92
C ILE A 141 -31.28 12.01 10.00
N ASP A 142 -31.06 10.76 10.44
CA ASP A 142 -32.11 9.73 10.51
C ASP A 142 -32.17 9.05 11.90
N PRO A 143 -32.68 9.75 12.94
CA PRO A 143 -32.67 9.24 14.31
C PRO A 143 -33.51 7.97 14.50
N GLY A 144 -34.59 7.83 13.74
CA GLY A 144 -35.58 6.74 13.85
C GLY A 144 -35.17 5.45 13.15
N ASN A 145 -34.09 5.46 12.37
CA ASN A 145 -33.64 4.29 11.64
C ASN A 145 -32.83 3.34 12.54
N ALA A 146 -33.31 2.11 12.68
CA ALA A 146 -32.69 1.10 13.52
C ALA A 146 -31.31 0.64 13.00
N GLU A 147 -31.13 0.55 11.68
CA GLU A 147 -29.87 0.14 11.05
C GLU A 147 -28.76 1.17 11.29
N VAL A 148 -29.07 2.46 11.08
CA VAL A 148 -28.17 3.58 11.41
C VAL A 148 -27.73 3.50 12.87
N GLY A 149 -28.69 3.17 13.75
CA GLY A 149 -28.41 3.04 15.17
C GLY A 149 -27.52 1.89 15.57
N MET A 150 -27.74 0.73 14.98
CA MET A 150 -26.90 -0.44 15.15
C MET A 150 -25.48 -0.17 14.65
N ILE A 151 -25.34 0.44 13.46
CA ILE A 151 -24.02 0.72 12.88
C ILE A 151 -23.24 1.71 13.74
N LEU A 152 -23.87 2.80 14.20
CA LEU A 152 -23.22 3.75 15.12
C LEU A 152 -22.73 3.07 16.39
N ASN A 153 -23.54 2.18 16.98
CA ASN A 153 -23.13 1.43 18.16
C ASN A 153 -21.91 0.54 17.88
N ASN A 154 -21.94 -0.21 16.76
CA ASN A 154 -20.82 -1.06 16.35
C ASN A 154 -19.55 -0.24 16.13
N VAL A 155 -19.62 0.85 15.38
CA VAL A 155 -18.46 1.75 15.11
C VAL A 155 -17.86 2.27 16.42
N ARG A 156 -18.69 2.70 17.38
CA ARG A 156 -18.23 3.15 18.70
C ARG A 156 -17.56 2.02 19.49
N LEU A 157 -18.11 0.82 19.48
CA LEU A 157 -17.55 -0.34 20.17
C LEU A 157 -16.20 -0.75 19.57
N VAL A 158 -16.09 -0.76 18.24
CA VAL A 158 -14.84 -1.02 17.51
C VAL A 158 -13.79 0.04 17.84
N ALA A 159 -14.14 1.33 17.80
CA ALA A 159 -13.23 2.43 18.12
C ALA A 159 -12.75 2.37 19.58
N ARG A 160 -13.65 2.10 20.52
CA ARG A 160 -13.31 1.92 21.94
C ARG A 160 -12.38 0.72 22.17
N ALA A 161 -12.69 -0.41 21.54
CA ALA A 161 -11.87 -1.62 21.60
C ALA A 161 -10.45 -1.37 21.07
N ARG A 162 -10.33 -0.66 19.93
CA ARG A 162 -9.04 -0.23 19.38
C ARG A 162 -8.29 0.68 20.35
N ALA A 163 -8.94 1.70 20.90
CA ALA A 163 -8.30 2.64 21.82
C ALA A 163 -7.80 1.92 23.08
N GLN A 164 -8.63 1.07 23.68
CA GLN A 164 -8.25 0.25 24.84
C GLN A 164 -7.09 -0.69 24.52
N GLY A 165 -7.15 -1.39 23.38
CA GLY A 165 -6.06 -2.26 22.94
C GLY A 165 -4.75 -1.50 22.75
N ASN A 166 -4.79 -0.28 22.18
CA ASN A 166 -3.61 0.56 22.02
C ASN A 166 -2.99 0.98 23.36
N GLU A 167 -3.81 1.36 24.35
CA GLU A 167 -3.32 1.72 25.68
C GLU A 167 -2.69 0.53 26.41
N LEU A 168 -3.34 -0.64 26.34
CA LEU A 168 -2.78 -1.88 26.88
C LEU A 168 -1.47 -2.29 26.18
N PHE A 169 -1.39 -2.10 24.86
CA PHE A 169 -0.18 -2.38 24.08
C PHE A 169 0.97 -1.46 24.49
N LYS A 170 0.72 -0.16 24.66
CA LYS A 170 1.71 0.80 25.18
C LYS A 170 2.19 0.43 26.59
N ALA A 171 1.28 -0.08 27.42
CA ALA A 171 1.60 -0.59 28.76
C ALA A 171 2.28 -1.99 28.75
N ALA A 172 2.68 -2.50 27.58
CA ALA A 172 3.25 -3.84 27.38
C ALA A 172 2.38 -5.01 27.86
N LYS A 173 1.07 -4.80 28.06
CA LYS A 173 0.09 -5.84 28.42
C LYS A 173 -0.46 -6.51 27.15
N PHE A 174 0.41 -7.22 26.44
CA PHE A 174 0.10 -7.74 25.10
C PHE A 174 -1.04 -8.77 25.10
N SER A 175 -1.17 -9.61 26.13
CA SER A 175 -2.28 -10.55 26.26
C SER A 175 -3.63 -9.81 26.35
N ASP A 176 -3.73 -8.83 27.25
CA ASP A 176 -4.95 -8.05 27.43
C ASP A 176 -5.26 -7.19 26.19
N ALA A 177 -4.23 -6.62 25.56
CA ALA A 177 -4.37 -5.88 24.30
C ALA A 177 -4.96 -6.77 23.19
N SER A 178 -4.50 -8.03 23.09
CA SER A 178 -5.01 -8.98 22.09
C SER A 178 -6.50 -9.28 22.30
N ILE A 179 -6.94 -9.38 23.57
CA ILE A 179 -8.34 -9.57 23.94
C ILE A 179 -9.15 -8.34 23.55
N ALA A 180 -8.69 -7.14 23.89
CA ALA A 180 -9.37 -5.88 23.55
C ALA A 180 -9.58 -5.72 22.04
N TYR A 181 -8.55 -5.96 21.22
CA TYR A 181 -8.71 -5.95 19.76
C TYR A 181 -9.67 -7.04 19.28
N GLY A 182 -9.63 -8.23 19.90
CA GLY A 182 -10.57 -9.32 19.64
C GLY A 182 -12.03 -8.95 19.93
N GLU A 183 -12.31 -8.17 20.97
CA GLU A 183 -13.66 -7.66 21.25
C GLU A 183 -14.15 -6.72 20.14
N GLY A 184 -13.29 -5.86 19.60
CA GLY A 184 -13.64 -5.02 18.45
C GLY A 184 -13.98 -5.84 17.20
N LEU A 185 -13.21 -6.91 16.95
CA LEU A 185 -13.44 -7.82 15.82
C LEU A 185 -14.77 -8.60 15.89
N LYS A 186 -15.43 -8.68 17.06
CA LYS A 186 -16.79 -9.24 17.14
C LYS A 186 -17.82 -8.35 16.45
N TYR A 187 -17.58 -7.03 16.40
CA TYR A 187 -18.48 -6.05 15.80
C TYR A 187 -18.07 -5.67 14.37
N ASP A 188 -16.79 -5.81 14.04
CA ASP A 188 -16.26 -5.65 12.68
C ASP A 188 -15.23 -6.75 12.36
N PRO A 189 -15.69 -7.97 11.98
CA PRO A 189 -14.80 -9.12 11.73
C PRO A 189 -13.84 -8.92 10.56
N SER A 190 -14.14 -7.98 9.66
CA SER A 190 -13.33 -7.66 8.49
C SER A 190 -12.55 -6.35 8.66
N ASN A 191 -12.18 -6.00 9.90
CA ASN A 191 -11.34 -4.83 10.15
C ASN A 191 -9.84 -5.15 9.98
N PRO A 192 -9.16 -4.71 8.92
CA PRO A 192 -7.76 -5.06 8.68
C PRO A 192 -6.83 -4.47 9.74
N VAL A 193 -7.19 -3.32 10.32
CA VAL A 193 -6.37 -2.63 11.33
C VAL A 193 -6.40 -3.35 12.66
N LEU A 194 -7.56 -3.82 13.11
CA LEU A 194 -7.66 -4.61 14.34
C LEU A 194 -6.93 -5.94 14.22
N HIS A 195 -7.04 -6.63 13.09
CA HIS A 195 -6.26 -7.83 12.82
C HIS A 195 -4.76 -7.55 12.87
N CYS A 196 -4.27 -6.53 12.17
CA CYS A 196 -2.84 -6.16 12.20
C CYS A 196 -2.35 -5.75 13.61
N ASN A 197 -3.17 -5.08 14.40
CA ASN A 197 -2.84 -4.71 15.77
C ASN A 197 -2.84 -5.92 16.72
N ARG A 198 -3.78 -6.86 16.53
CA ARG A 198 -3.81 -8.11 17.30
C ARG A 198 -2.63 -9.03 16.94
N ALA A 199 -2.28 -9.10 15.65
CA ALA A 199 -1.05 -9.73 15.19
C ALA A 199 0.19 -9.14 15.87
N ALA A 200 0.19 -7.83 16.17
CA ALA A 200 1.29 -7.19 16.89
C ALA A 200 1.45 -7.73 18.31
N CYS A 201 0.32 -7.98 18.98
CA CYS A 201 0.30 -8.57 20.31
C CYS A 201 0.82 -10.00 20.26
N TRP A 202 0.37 -10.80 19.29
CA TRP A 202 0.85 -12.17 19.12
C TRP A 202 2.34 -12.25 18.85
N TRP A 203 2.85 -11.35 18.01
CA TRP A 203 4.28 -11.23 17.76
C TRP A 203 5.02 -10.91 19.07
N LYS A 204 4.56 -9.95 19.87
CA LYS A 204 5.20 -9.65 21.17
C LYS A 204 5.10 -10.75 22.22
N LEU A 205 4.25 -11.76 22.00
CA LEU A 205 4.06 -12.93 22.86
C LEU A 205 4.74 -14.20 22.32
N ASP A 206 5.59 -14.05 21.30
CA ASP A 206 6.25 -15.15 20.58
C ASP A 206 5.26 -16.20 20.01
N ARG A 207 4.03 -15.77 19.70
CA ARG A 207 2.98 -16.59 19.07
C ARG A 207 2.95 -16.31 17.57
N TRP A 208 4.03 -16.65 16.88
CA TRP A 208 4.27 -16.26 15.47
C TRP A 208 3.20 -16.77 14.50
N GLU A 209 2.74 -18.02 14.65
CA GLU A 209 1.69 -18.57 13.77
C GLU A 209 0.37 -17.80 13.91
N LYS A 210 -0.02 -17.44 15.14
CA LYS A 210 -1.21 -16.59 15.35
C LYS A 210 -1.05 -15.20 14.75
N ALA A 211 0.17 -14.65 14.79
CA ALA A 211 0.45 -13.38 14.13
C ALA A 211 0.34 -13.50 12.60
N VAL A 212 0.78 -14.63 12.02
CA VAL A 212 0.60 -14.94 10.60
C VAL A 212 -0.88 -15.03 10.25
N ASP A 213 -1.69 -15.74 11.04
CA ASP A 213 -3.13 -15.89 10.81
C ASP A 213 -3.87 -14.54 10.78
N ASP A 214 -3.64 -13.69 11.77
CA ASP A 214 -4.23 -12.35 11.83
C ASP A 214 -3.72 -11.46 10.66
N CYS A 215 -2.44 -11.55 10.31
CA CYS A 215 -1.91 -10.84 9.14
C CYS A 215 -2.53 -11.34 7.83
N ASN A 216 -2.78 -12.65 7.69
CA ASN A 216 -3.45 -13.21 6.51
C ASN A 216 -4.84 -12.63 6.34
N GLU A 217 -5.61 -12.52 7.42
CA GLU A 217 -6.94 -11.92 7.35
C GLU A 217 -6.88 -10.43 7.01
N ALA A 218 -5.96 -9.68 7.62
CA ALA A 218 -5.74 -8.27 7.27
C ALA A 218 -5.39 -8.09 5.78
N LEU A 219 -4.52 -8.95 5.23
CA LEU A 219 -4.07 -8.89 3.83
C LEU A 219 -5.10 -9.45 2.84
N ARG A 220 -6.02 -10.31 3.28
CA ARG A 220 -7.18 -10.72 2.49
C ARG A 220 -8.10 -9.52 2.21
N ILE A 221 -8.22 -8.62 3.18
CA ILE A 221 -9.07 -7.43 3.11
C ILE A 221 -8.35 -6.25 2.46
N GLN A 222 -7.06 -6.07 2.76
CA GLN A 222 -6.22 -5.01 2.18
C GLN A 222 -4.87 -5.60 1.76
N PRO A 223 -4.74 -6.09 0.52
CA PRO A 223 -3.54 -6.80 0.04
C PRO A 223 -2.24 -6.00 0.12
N THR A 224 -2.32 -4.67 -0.01
CA THR A 224 -1.19 -3.74 0.04
C THR A 224 -0.94 -3.17 1.45
N TYR A 225 -1.53 -3.75 2.51
CA TYR A 225 -1.37 -3.22 3.85
C TYR A 225 0.05 -3.47 4.40
N THR A 226 0.93 -2.48 4.18
CA THR A 226 2.37 -2.56 4.48
C THR A 226 2.67 -2.99 5.92
N LYS A 227 1.91 -2.51 6.92
CA LYS A 227 2.10 -2.91 8.32
C LYS A 227 1.82 -4.40 8.56
N ALA A 228 0.83 -4.96 7.88
CA ALA A 228 0.49 -6.38 7.99
C ALA A 228 1.51 -7.24 7.22
N LEU A 229 1.94 -6.81 6.03
CA LEU A 229 3.03 -7.46 5.27
C LEU A 229 4.31 -7.53 6.09
N LEU A 230 4.76 -6.40 6.64
CA LEU A 230 6.00 -6.34 7.44
C LEU A 230 5.92 -7.27 8.64
N ARG A 231 4.79 -7.27 9.33
CA ARG A 231 4.59 -8.12 10.49
C ARG A 231 4.53 -9.60 10.14
N ARG A 232 3.91 -9.96 9.01
CA ARG A 232 3.86 -11.35 8.53
C ARG A 232 5.25 -11.84 8.11
N ALA A 233 6.01 -11.01 7.39
CA ALA A 233 7.40 -11.30 7.03
C ALA A 233 8.28 -11.53 8.28
N MET A 234 8.19 -10.65 9.28
CA MET A 234 8.90 -10.83 10.55
C MET A 234 8.50 -12.12 11.27
N SER A 235 7.21 -12.48 11.27
CA SER A 235 6.75 -13.76 11.84
C SER A 235 7.28 -14.96 11.06
N TYR A 236 7.29 -14.92 9.72
CA TYR A 236 7.86 -15.97 8.89
C TYR A 236 9.36 -16.14 9.13
N SER A 237 10.10 -15.05 9.30
CA SER A 237 11.51 -15.09 9.69
C SER A 237 11.72 -15.83 11.02
N LYS A 238 10.90 -15.55 12.04
CA LYS A 238 10.93 -16.26 13.34
C LYS A 238 10.53 -17.74 13.25
N LEU A 239 9.73 -18.10 12.25
CA LEU A 239 9.33 -19.48 11.95
C LEU A 239 10.27 -20.18 10.96
N GLU A 240 11.35 -19.53 10.53
CA GLU A 240 12.28 -20.00 9.49
C GLU A 240 11.59 -20.35 8.15
N ARG A 241 10.43 -19.76 7.90
CA ARG A 241 9.68 -19.86 6.64
C ARG A 241 10.21 -18.85 5.62
N TRP A 242 11.49 -18.99 5.28
CA TRP A 242 12.25 -17.98 4.53
C TRP A 242 11.69 -17.68 3.14
N ALA A 243 11.13 -18.68 2.44
CA ALA A 243 10.51 -18.46 1.14
C ALA A 243 9.26 -17.56 1.24
N ASP A 244 8.44 -17.73 2.27
CA ASP A 244 7.28 -16.89 2.50
C ASP A 244 7.69 -15.47 2.92
N CYS A 245 8.73 -15.38 3.77
CA CYS A 245 9.34 -14.14 4.23
C CYS A 245 9.85 -13.27 3.06
N VAL A 246 10.63 -13.87 2.14
CA VAL A 246 11.16 -13.18 0.95
C VAL A 246 10.03 -12.62 0.08
N ARG A 247 8.97 -13.40 -0.18
CA ARG A 247 7.83 -12.92 -0.99
C ARG A 247 7.17 -11.68 -0.39
N ASP A 248 6.94 -11.65 0.93
CA ASP A 248 6.33 -10.49 1.59
C ASP A 248 7.27 -9.27 1.54
N TYR A 249 8.58 -9.46 1.75
CA TYR A 249 9.56 -8.39 1.64
C TYR A 249 9.74 -7.87 0.20
N GLU A 250 9.59 -8.70 -0.83
CA GLU A 250 9.59 -8.26 -2.23
C GLU A 250 8.39 -7.36 -2.55
N VAL A 251 7.21 -7.70 -2.02
CA VAL A 251 6.03 -6.82 -2.14
C VAL A 251 6.29 -5.50 -1.42
N LEU A 252 6.79 -5.55 -0.18
CA LEU A 252 7.15 -4.34 0.57
C LEU A 252 8.18 -3.47 -0.14
N ARG A 253 9.17 -4.07 -0.81
CA ARG A 253 10.19 -3.33 -1.57
C ARG A 253 9.60 -2.59 -2.77
N LYS A 254 8.53 -3.11 -3.37
CA LYS A 254 7.80 -2.41 -4.45
C LYS A 254 6.97 -1.24 -3.90
N GLU A 255 6.30 -1.43 -2.76
CA GLU A 255 5.50 -0.38 -2.11
C GLU A 255 6.36 0.72 -1.45
N LEU A 256 7.53 0.35 -0.93
CA LEU A 256 8.46 1.20 -0.19
C LEU A 256 9.88 1.11 -0.79
N PRO A 257 10.11 1.62 -2.02
CA PRO A 257 11.38 1.45 -2.72
C PRO A 257 12.56 2.20 -2.08
N ALA A 258 12.27 3.23 -1.27
CA ALA A 258 13.29 4.01 -0.56
C ALA A 258 13.58 3.52 0.87
N ASP A 259 12.85 2.51 1.35
CA ASP A 259 13.01 2.00 2.71
C ASP A 259 14.21 1.04 2.79
N THR A 260 15.25 1.49 3.49
CA THR A 260 16.51 0.73 3.67
C THR A 260 16.33 -0.44 4.62
N GLU A 261 15.49 -0.33 5.64
CA GLU A 261 15.22 -1.43 6.60
C GLU A 261 14.52 -2.59 5.90
N VAL A 262 13.57 -2.30 5.00
CA VAL A 262 12.92 -3.32 4.16
C VAL A 262 13.91 -3.99 3.22
N ALA A 263 14.83 -3.23 2.61
CA ALA A 263 15.89 -3.80 1.76
C ALA A 263 16.84 -4.70 2.55
N GLU A 264 17.26 -4.28 3.73
CA GLU A 264 18.15 -5.04 4.61
C GLU A 264 17.49 -6.34 5.06
N ALA A 265 16.24 -6.25 5.52
CA ALA A 265 15.48 -7.41 5.95
C ALA A 265 15.22 -8.39 4.79
N LEU A 266 14.94 -7.89 3.58
CA LEU A 266 14.81 -8.72 2.38
C LEU A 266 16.12 -9.47 2.08
N PHE A 267 17.25 -8.76 2.12
CA PHE A 267 18.56 -9.35 1.89
C PHE A 267 18.87 -10.45 2.91
N HIS A 268 18.66 -10.19 4.20
CA HIS A 268 18.83 -11.21 5.24
C HIS A 268 17.94 -12.42 5.03
N ALA A 269 16.68 -12.22 4.66
CA ALA A 269 15.75 -13.31 4.36
C ALA A 269 16.21 -14.13 3.15
N GLN A 270 16.76 -13.50 2.11
CA GLN A 270 17.31 -14.17 0.92
C GLN A 270 18.57 -14.97 1.26
N VAL A 271 19.48 -14.41 2.06
CA VAL A 271 20.67 -15.12 2.55
C VAL A 271 20.25 -16.34 3.35
N ALA A 272 19.33 -16.18 4.31
CA ALA A 272 18.85 -17.30 5.12
C ALA A 272 18.18 -18.39 4.26
N LEU A 273 17.37 -18.01 3.27
CA LEU A 273 16.76 -18.96 2.33
C LEU A 273 17.82 -19.78 1.58
N LYS A 274 18.86 -19.12 1.04
CA LYS A 274 19.95 -19.80 0.34
C LYS A 274 20.75 -20.71 1.27
N THR A 275 21.04 -20.25 2.48
CA THR A 275 21.70 -21.08 3.51
C THR A 275 20.90 -22.35 3.80
N THR A 276 19.57 -22.25 3.95
CA THR A 276 18.72 -23.44 4.17
C THR A 276 18.68 -24.41 2.98
N ARG A 277 19.03 -23.94 1.78
CA ARG A 277 19.18 -24.77 0.57
C ARG A 277 20.59 -25.37 0.41
N GLY A 278 21.53 -25.05 1.31
CA GLY A 278 22.91 -25.49 1.22
C GLY A 278 23.74 -24.74 0.16
N GLU A 279 23.26 -23.57 -0.28
CA GLU A 279 23.99 -22.71 -1.22
C GLU A 279 25.07 -21.90 -0.47
N ASP A 280 26.20 -21.60 -1.14
CA ASP A 280 27.26 -20.76 -0.57
C ASP A 280 26.82 -19.29 -0.52
N VAL A 281 26.79 -18.72 0.69
CA VAL A 281 26.39 -17.34 0.97
C VAL A 281 27.56 -16.44 1.38
N SER A 282 28.78 -16.95 1.43
CA SER A 282 29.98 -16.21 1.89
C SER A 282 30.23 -14.91 1.09
N ASN A 283 29.76 -14.88 -0.16
CA ASN A 283 29.92 -13.76 -1.08
C ASN A 283 28.73 -12.78 -1.10
N MET A 284 27.67 -13.03 -0.33
CA MET A 284 26.53 -12.13 -0.23
C MET A 284 26.77 -11.12 0.89
N LYS A 285 26.94 -9.84 0.54
CA LYS A 285 26.97 -8.71 1.48
C LYS A 285 25.80 -7.77 1.20
N PHE A 286 25.21 -7.21 2.25
CA PHE A 286 24.26 -6.11 2.12
C PHE A 286 25.06 -4.83 1.85
N GLY A 287 24.81 -4.17 0.71
CA GLY A 287 25.46 -2.92 0.34
C GLY A 287 24.92 -1.74 1.17
N GLY A 288 25.78 -0.77 1.48
CA GLY A 288 25.43 0.40 2.28
C GLY A 288 26.64 1.21 2.76
N GLU A 289 27.81 0.58 2.81
CA GLU A 289 29.10 1.25 2.92
C GLU A 289 29.94 1.02 1.68
N VAL A 290 30.67 2.07 1.28
CA VAL A 290 31.64 1.99 0.20
C VAL A 290 32.91 1.32 0.75
N GLU A 291 33.15 0.08 0.34
CA GLU A 291 34.28 -0.73 0.82
C GLU A 291 35.59 -0.23 0.20
N MET A 292 36.56 0.15 1.04
CA MET A 292 37.90 0.57 0.60
C MET A 292 38.74 -0.65 0.23
N VAL A 293 39.21 -0.70 -1.01
CA VAL A 293 40.01 -1.81 -1.53
C VAL A 293 41.48 -1.40 -1.57
N THR A 294 42.34 -2.18 -0.90
CA THR A 294 43.79 -1.91 -0.81
C THR A 294 44.64 -2.96 -1.54
N SER A 295 44.07 -4.12 -1.89
CA SER A 295 44.78 -5.18 -2.61
C SER A 295 44.04 -5.66 -3.86
N VAL A 296 44.81 -6.22 -4.81
CA VAL A 296 44.26 -6.80 -6.05
C VAL A 296 43.39 -8.03 -5.75
N GLU A 297 43.74 -8.78 -4.71
CA GLU A 297 43.00 -9.96 -4.27
C GLU A 297 41.62 -9.57 -3.73
N GLN A 298 41.54 -8.52 -2.92
CA GLN A 298 40.27 -7.97 -2.44
C GLN A 298 39.38 -7.49 -3.59
N LEU A 299 39.96 -6.79 -4.57
CA LEU A 299 39.22 -6.35 -5.76
C LEU A 299 38.62 -7.54 -6.51
N TYR A 300 39.41 -8.58 -6.77
CA TYR A 300 38.93 -9.74 -7.51
C TYR A 300 37.94 -10.58 -6.71
N ALA A 301 38.10 -10.69 -5.40
CA ALA A 301 37.12 -11.35 -4.55
C ALA A 301 35.75 -10.62 -4.63
N ALA A 302 35.77 -9.28 -4.55
CA ALA A 302 34.55 -8.48 -4.56
C ALA A 302 33.91 -8.28 -5.95
N THR A 303 34.66 -8.45 -7.04
CA THR A 303 34.12 -8.34 -8.41
C THR A 303 33.69 -9.68 -9.00
N ARG A 304 34.24 -10.80 -8.51
CA ARG A 304 33.83 -12.17 -8.89
C ARG A 304 32.65 -12.70 -8.08
N SER A 305 32.20 -11.98 -7.05
CA SER A 305 30.98 -12.32 -6.33
C SER A 305 29.75 -12.18 -7.25
N PRO A 306 28.72 -13.03 -7.05
CA PRO A 306 27.46 -12.90 -7.77
C PRO A 306 26.79 -11.56 -7.46
N GLY A 307 26.24 -10.89 -8.47
CA GLY A 307 25.63 -9.57 -8.35
C GLY A 307 26.39 -8.48 -9.10
N VAL A 308 26.10 -7.22 -8.76
CA VAL A 308 26.69 -6.05 -9.43
C VAL A 308 27.62 -5.30 -8.50
N SER A 309 28.87 -5.14 -8.91
CA SER A 309 29.91 -4.40 -8.19
C SER A 309 30.32 -3.16 -8.96
N VAL A 310 30.23 -1.99 -8.33
CA VAL A 310 30.66 -0.69 -8.86
C VAL A 310 32.00 -0.32 -8.21
N VAL A 311 33.06 -0.30 -9.00
CA VAL A 311 34.41 0.07 -8.56
C VAL A 311 34.69 1.51 -8.96
N TYR A 312 34.93 2.36 -7.96
CA TYR A 312 35.29 3.77 -8.09
C TYR A 312 36.79 3.97 -7.84
N PHE A 313 37.53 4.30 -8.90
CA PHE A 313 38.95 4.68 -8.82
C PHE A 313 39.07 6.20 -8.66
N MET A 314 39.72 6.61 -7.58
CA MET A 314 39.83 8.01 -7.16
C MET A 314 41.25 8.43 -6.78
N SER A 315 41.47 9.73 -6.71
CA SER A 315 42.68 10.36 -6.15
C SER A 315 42.24 11.48 -5.22
N SER A 316 42.86 11.55 -4.03
CA SER A 316 42.52 12.53 -2.99
C SER A 316 42.90 13.96 -3.39
N VAL A 317 43.83 14.13 -4.33
CA VAL A 317 44.24 15.44 -4.86
C VAL A 317 43.40 15.90 -6.06
N ASN A 318 42.52 15.06 -6.60
CA ASN A 318 41.73 15.38 -7.78
C ASN A 318 40.39 16.05 -7.42
N GLN A 319 40.19 17.29 -7.89
CA GLN A 319 39.00 18.09 -7.59
C GLN A 319 37.67 17.45 -8.03
N GLN A 320 37.67 16.75 -9.17
CA GLN A 320 36.48 16.08 -9.68
C GLN A 320 36.12 14.84 -8.83
N CYS A 321 37.13 14.14 -8.29
CA CYS A 321 36.93 13.05 -7.34
C CYS A 321 36.33 13.56 -6.02
N ILE A 322 36.81 14.70 -5.52
CA ILE A 322 36.27 15.34 -4.29
C ILE A 322 34.78 15.68 -4.46
N GLN A 323 34.39 16.19 -5.64
CA GLN A 323 32.98 16.52 -5.93
C GLN A 323 32.08 15.29 -6.10
N ILE A 324 32.59 14.21 -6.70
CA ILE A 324 31.79 13.01 -7.01
C ILE A 324 31.67 12.07 -5.81
N THR A 325 32.67 12.01 -4.92
CA THR A 325 32.71 11.05 -3.80
C THR A 325 31.43 11.08 -2.93
N PRO A 326 30.92 12.23 -2.46
CA PRO A 326 29.68 12.27 -1.67
C PRO A 326 28.46 11.71 -2.41
N ALA A 327 28.43 11.84 -3.74
CA ALA A 327 27.36 11.31 -4.56
C ALA A 327 27.49 9.80 -4.78
N VAL A 328 28.70 9.23 -4.72
CA VAL A 328 28.93 7.78 -4.71
C VAL A 328 28.43 7.19 -3.40
N ASP A 329 28.73 7.84 -2.27
CA ASP A 329 28.24 7.42 -0.95
C ASP A 329 26.70 7.46 -0.92
N SER A 330 26.10 8.54 -1.42
CA SER A 330 24.63 8.66 -1.61
C SER A 330 24.07 7.56 -2.52
N LEU A 331 24.76 7.20 -3.60
CA LEU A 331 24.34 6.14 -4.51
C LEU A 331 24.42 4.76 -3.87
N CYS A 332 25.42 4.53 -3.00
CA CYS A 332 25.54 3.31 -2.21
C CYS A 332 24.34 3.13 -1.28
N SER A 333 23.91 4.20 -0.59
CA SER A 333 22.70 4.17 0.23
C SER A 333 21.41 4.00 -0.59
N GLU A 334 21.35 4.56 -1.80
CA GLU A 334 20.18 4.42 -2.69
C GLU A 334 20.07 3.02 -3.32
N CYS A 335 21.20 2.30 -3.48
CA CYS A 335 21.29 1.01 -4.18
C CYS A 335 21.96 -0.07 -3.31
N PRO A 336 21.35 -0.50 -2.19
CA PRO A 336 21.96 -1.44 -1.25
C PRO A 336 22.11 -2.88 -1.79
N SER A 337 21.51 -3.19 -2.93
CA SER A 337 21.70 -4.48 -3.62
C SER A 337 23.01 -4.58 -4.42
N MET A 338 23.77 -3.49 -4.52
CA MET A 338 25.03 -3.44 -5.27
C MET A 338 26.22 -3.25 -4.31
N ASN A 339 27.36 -3.82 -4.66
CA ASN A 339 28.61 -3.61 -3.93
C ASN A 339 29.31 -2.36 -4.46
N PHE A 340 29.53 -1.35 -3.61
CA PHE A 340 30.31 -0.18 -3.97
C PHE A 340 31.71 -0.32 -3.39
N LEU A 341 32.71 -0.24 -4.27
CA LEU A 341 34.13 -0.40 -3.94
C LEU A 341 34.85 0.88 -4.29
N LYS A 342 35.77 1.33 -3.44
CA LYS A 342 36.58 2.53 -3.66
C LYS A 342 38.06 2.20 -3.60
N VAL A 343 38.79 2.62 -4.62
CA VAL A 343 40.24 2.40 -4.75
C VAL A 343 40.90 3.77 -4.85
N ASN A 344 41.75 4.10 -3.87
CA ASN A 344 42.65 5.25 -4.01
C ASN A 344 43.87 4.84 -4.83
N VAL A 345 44.05 5.48 -5.98
CA VAL A 345 45.11 5.13 -6.94
C VAL A 345 46.50 5.48 -6.41
N GLU A 346 46.59 6.43 -5.47
CA GLU A 346 47.84 6.80 -4.79
C GLU A 346 48.25 5.77 -3.74
N ASP A 347 47.29 5.31 -2.93
CA ASP A 347 47.53 4.34 -1.86
C ASP A 347 47.70 2.91 -2.40
N SER A 348 47.10 2.62 -3.56
CA SER A 348 47.04 1.27 -4.15
C SER A 348 47.33 1.28 -5.66
N PRO A 349 48.54 1.68 -6.08
CA PRO A 349 48.90 1.81 -7.50
C PRO A 349 48.93 0.45 -8.23
N THR A 350 49.15 -0.64 -7.51
CA THR A 350 49.13 -2.02 -8.04
C THR A 350 47.74 -2.40 -8.56
N VAL A 351 46.68 -2.00 -7.85
CA VAL A 351 45.28 -2.24 -8.22
C VAL A 351 44.91 -1.44 -9.47
N ALA A 352 45.27 -0.16 -9.49
CA ALA A 352 45.05 0.69 -10.67
C ALA A 352 45.80 0.17 -11.91
N LYS A 353 47.03 -0.32 -11.74
CA LYS A 353 47.81 -0.90 -12.84
C LYS A 353 47.22 -2.21 -13.35
N ALA A 354 46.77 -3.10 -12.45
CA ALA A 354 46.10 -4.35 -12.80
C ALA A 354 44.84 -4.10 -13.63
N GLU A 355 44.11 -3.05 -13.28
CA GLU A 355 42.90 -2.61 -13.98
C GLU A 355 43.18 -1.60 -15.12
N ASN A 356 44.43 -1.30 -15.44
CA ASN A 356 44.83 -0.36 -16.49
C ASN A 356 44.16 1.04 -16.38
N VAL A 357 43.95 1.52 -15.16
CA VAL A 357 43.39 2.85 -14.87
C VAL A 357 44.51 3.88 -14.85
N ARG A 358 44.43 4.86 -15.76
CA ARG A 358 45.41 5.96 -15.87
C ARG A 358 44.81 7.34 -15.58
N ILE A 359 43.50 7.45 -15.67
CA ILE A 359 42.74 8.69 -15.52
C ILE A 359 41.73 8.49 -14.39
N VAL A 360 41.55 9.50 -13.54
CA VAL A 360 40.59 9.50 -12.44
C VAL A 360 39.74 10.77 -12.50
N PRO A 361 38.45 10.74 -12.14
CA PRO A 361 37.71 9.57 -11.61
C PRO A 361 37.33 8.56 -12.70
N THR A 362 37.56 7.27 -12.45
CA THR A 362 37.13 6.19 -13.35
C THR A 362 36.23 5.23 -12.60
N PHE A 363 35.12 4.84 -13.22
CA PHE A 363 34.17 3.87 -12.69
C PHE A 363 34.11 2.65 -13.57
N LYS A 364 34.07 1.47 -12.95
CA LYS A 364 33.87 0.19 -13.63
C LYS A 364 32.74 -0.57 -12.97
N ILE A 365 31.85 -1.11 -13.78
CA ILE A 365 30.74 -1.94 -13.31
C ILE A 365 31.00 -3.37 -13.74
N TYR A 366 30.97 -4.28 -12.76
CA TYR A 366 31.09 -5.71 -12.94
C TYR A 366 29.75 -6.36 -12.63
N LYS A 367 29.36 -7.34 -13.42
CA LYS A 367 28.20 -8.20 -13.17
C LYS A 367 28.67 -9.65 -13.25
N ASP A 368 28.51 -10.39 -12.16
CA ASP A 368 28.85 -11.81 -12.05
C ASP A 368 30.29 -12.12 -12.54
N GLY A 369 31.27 -11.31 -12.11
CA GLY A 369 32.68 -11.45 -12.52
C GLY A 369 33.06 -10.83 -13.87
N ALA A 370 32.09 -10.46 -14.71
CA ALA A 370 32.35 -9.86 -16.02
C ALA A 370 32.23 -8.33 -15.95
N ARG A 371 33.22 -7.61 -16.50
CA ARG A 371 33.14 -6.15 -16.63
C ARG A 371 32.14 -5.78 -17.73
N VAL A 372 31.06 -5.12 -17.35
CA VAL A 372 29.96 -4.73 -18.26
C VAL A 372 30.02 -3.27 -18.69
N LYS A 373 30.65 -2.39 -17.89
CA LYS A 373 30.75 -0.96 -18.22
C LYS A 373 32.03 -0.35 -17.65
N GLU A 374 32.58 0.60 -18.40
CA GLU A 374 33.66 1.49 -17.97
C GLU A 374 33.28 2.93 -18.29
N MET A 375 33.53 3.84 -17.36
CA MET A 375 33.23 5.26 -17.47
C MET A 375 34.42 6.06 -16.96
N ILE A 376 35.01 6.87 -17.84
CA ILE A 376 36.17 7.72 -17.53
C ILE A 376 35.66 9.16 -17.38
N CYS A 377 35.95 9.79 -16.24
CA CYS A 377 35.51 11.13 -15.87
C CYS A 377 34.01 11.40 -16.12
N PRO A 378 33.08 10.53 -15.65
CA PRO A 378 31.67 10.72 -15.93
C PRO A 378 31.11 11.98 -15.24
N THR A 379 30.08 12.56 -15.84
CA THR A 379 29.21 13.50 -15.12
C THR A 379 28.35 12.74 -14.12
N LEU A 380 27.89 13.44 -13.08
CA LEU A 380 27.05 12.84 -12.04
C LEU A 380 25.77 12.18 -12.61
N HIS A 381 25.20 12.81 -13.63
CA HIS A 381 24.00 12.31 -14.29
C HIS A 381 24.23 10.96 -14.98
N VAL A 382 25.33 10.83 -15.74
CA VAL A 382 25.69 9.59 -16.44
C VAL A 382 26.00 8.47 -15.46
N LEU A 383 26.69 8.80 -14.36
CA LEU A 383 26.98 7.84 -13.28
C LEU A 383 25.68 7.31 -12.66
N ARG A 384 24.80 8.21 -12.20
CA ARG A 384 23.52 7.83 -11.57
C ARG A 384 22.65 6.99 -12.51
N TYR A 385 22.54 7.39 -13.77
CA TYR A 385 21.77 6.64 -14.77
C TYR A 385 22.32 5.23 -14.97
N SER A 386 23.64 5.10 -15.13
CA SER A 386 24.28 3.80 -15.39
C SER A 386 24.16 2.87 -14.19
N VAL A 387 24.44 3.37 -12.98
CA VAL A 387 24.30 2.57 -11.74
C VAL A 387 22.86 2.07 -11.58
N ARG A 388 21.86 2.94 -11.75
CA ARG A 388 20.44 2.56 -11.64
C ARG A 388 20.00 1.58 -12.71
N HIS A 389 20.50 1.74 -13.95
CA HIS A 389 20.19 0.79 -15.03
C HIS A 389 20.62 -0.64 -14.68
N TYR A 390 21.83 -0.79 -14.14
CA TYR A 390 22.33 -2.10 -13.73
C TYR A 390 21.73 -2.59 -12.40
N ALA A 391 21.29 -1.70 -11.51
CA ALA A 391 20.57 -2.08 -10.28
C ALA A 391 19.23 -2.78 -10.56
N VAL A 392 18.48 -2.30 -11.56
CA VAL A 392 17.17 -2.87 -11.95
C VAL A 392 17.33 -4.19 -12.72
N SER A 393 18.43 -4.35 -13.45
CA SER A 393 18.73 -5.55 -14.27
C SER A 393 19.20 -6.77 -13.45
N SER A 394 19.23 -6.64 -12.14
CA SER A 394 19.56 -7.68 -11.13
C SER A 394 18.34 -8.10 -10.30
N SER A 395 17.16 -7.51 -10.56
CA SER A 395 15.85 -7.95 -10.07
C SER A 395 15.26 -8.95 -11.05
#